data_AF-A0AAD4EV33-F1
#
_entry.id   AF-A0AAD4EV33-F1
#
_cell.length_a   1.000
_cell.length_b   1.000
_cell.length_c   1.000
_cell.angle_alpha   90.00
_cell.angle_beta   90.00
_cell.angle_gamma   90.00
#
_symmetry.space_group_name_H-M   'P 1'
#
loop_
_entity.id
_entity.type
_entity.pdbx_description
1 polymer ?
#
loop_
_entity_poly.entity_id
_entity_poly.type
_entity_poly.pdbx_seq_one_letter_code
_entity_poly.pdbx_strand_id
1 'polypeptide(L)'
;MGSRRGSPLHGHIVVVPPRALCEEKLGYTAADANDIVFALTNYFSGLQFEKQAIVEENPEANSAGPRPVRRAVVDRIIVIDPFGGIPASGHGDGARVFVNLEEEFDKLHGALATHGQAEPATVMTGLSGKVKVKHAENLKLVRNTLAILPSTASAVITSPAEAANLRPSLSQLNEANVEEFAGEVKTRRWQNPLIHNLLTDRPIYSASLPIGRIKRTSCSTELTRAGMPTTTLAKKGLPVTIFPDHRTGSWLPPKPGTPRLRLTDTCIDLPRLVHLINDSFGRKLDVEHYLRRVEDSLAGIIIAGEYEGGAILTWERPFGMDEETAYREGRLVPYLDKFAVLKKSQGAGGVADIVFNAMVRDCFPNGVCWRSRKNNPVNKWYFERSCGVRKLPESNWAMFWTTPEAATSEQLLADYEDVCRNVVPSWDDTKPAD
;
A
#
# COMPACT_ATOMS: atom_id res chain seq x y z
N MET A 1 -42.62 16.58 -12.49
CA MET A 1 -42.54 16.34 -11.02
C MET A 1 -41.24 15.62 -10.71
N GLY A 2 -40.24 16.36 -10.20
CA GLY A 2 -38.92 15.82 -9.91
C GLY A 2 -38.96 14.99 -8.63
N SER A 3 -38.80 13.66 -8.77
CA SER A 3 -38.61 12.75 -7.65
C SER A 3 -37.31 13.10 -6.93
N ARG A 4 -37.40 13.91 -5.86
CA ARG A 4 -36.33 14.06 -4.87
C ARG A 4 -36.01 12.66 -4.34
N ARG A 5 -34.90 12.08 -4.78
CA ARG A 5 -34.29 10.90 -4.14
C ARG A 5 -33.84 11.34 -2.75
N GLY A 6 -34.75 11.31 -1.78
CA GLY A 6 -34.41 11.45 -0.37
C GLY A 6 -33.46 10.34 0.03
N SER A 7 -32.46 10.64 0.84
CA SER A 7 -31.62 9.60 1.41
C SER A 7 -32.52 8.65 2.22
N PRO A 8 -32.33 7.33 2.12
CA PRO A 8 -33.21 6.37 2.81
C PRO A 8 -33.19 6.53 4.35
N LEU A 9 -32.23 7.28 4.89
CA LEU A 9 -31.93 7.35 6.33
C LEU A 9 -32.43 8.62 7.02
N HIS A 10 -33.00 9.61 6.33
CA HIS A 10 -33.60 10.83 6.93
C HIS A 10 -32.75 11.56 7.99
N GLY A 11 -31.41 11.40 7.98
CA GLY A 11 -30.51 11.99 8.99
C GLY A 11 -30.39 11.20 10.30
N HIS A 12 -30.99 10.02 10.40
CA HIS A 12 -30.86 9.11 11.55
C HIS A 12 -29.78 8.05 11.33
N ILE A 13 -29.14 7.63 12.42
CA ILE A 13 -28.25 6.45 12.44
C ILE A 13 -29.12 5.22 12.69
N VAL A 14 -29.18 4.30 11.72
CA VAL A 14 -29.95 3.06 11.85
C VAL A 14 -29.09 2.00 12.55
N VAL A 15 -29.61 1.46 13.65
CA VAL A 15 -28.97 0.37 14.40
C VAL A 15 -29.71 -0.92 14.06
N VAL A 16 -29.02 -1.85 13.42
CA VAL A 16 -29.58 -3.14 13.01
C VAL A 16 -29.09 -4.24 13.97
N PRO A 17 -29.98 -4.89 14.74
CA PRO A 17 -29.58 -6.03 15.57
C PRO A 17 -29.29 -7.25 14.69
N PRO A 18 -28.38 -8.16 15.11
CA PRO A 18 -28.00 -9.34 14.32
C PRO A 18 -29.08 -10.44 14.38
N ARG A 19 -30.25 -10.17 13.79
CA ARG A 19 -31.39 -11.07 13.73
C ARG A 19 -31.95 -11.08 12.31
N ALA A 20 -32.27 -12.26 11.82
CA ALA A 20 -32.97 -12.46 10.55
C ALA A 20 -34.40 -12.91 10.82
N LEU A 21 -35.33 -12.50 9.95
CA LEU A 21 -36.69 -13.02 9.96
C LEU A 21 -36.72 -14.33 9.15
N CYS A 22 -37.18 -15.42 9.76
CA CYS A 22 -37.43 -16.68 9.07
C CYS A 22 -38.90 -16.70 8.65
N GLU A 23 -39.16 -16.63 7.33
CA GLU A 23 -40.53 -16.59 6.78
C GLU A 23 -41.31 -17.90 7.06
N GLU A 24 -40.65 -19.05 7.02
CA GLU A 24 -41.26 -20.35 7.30
C GLU A 24 -41.74 -20.50 8.75
N LYS A 25 -41.05 -19.86 9.70
CA LYS A 25 -41.36 -19.94 11.14
C LYS A 25 -42.01 -18.67 11.68
N LEU A 26 -42.22 -17.65 10.84
CA LEU A 26 -42.70 -16.30 11.20
C LEU A 26 -42.04 -15.76 12.49
N GLY A 27 -40.73 -15.98 12.62
CA GLY A 27 -39.99 -15.72 13.86
C GLY A 27 -38.58 -15.19 13.60
N TYR A 28 -38.04 -14.45 14.56
CA TYR A 28 -36.68 -13.91 14.48
C TYR A 28 -35.67 -14.95 14.97
N THR A 29 -34.71 -15.29 14.11
CA THR A 29 -33.58 -16.16 14.46
C THR A 29 -32.31 -15.33 14.58
N ALA A 30 -31.41 -15.72 15.48
CA ALA A 30 -30.06 -15.15 15.50
C ALA A 30 -29.36 -15.45 14.17
N ALA A 31 -28.74 -14.44 13.56
CA ALA A 31 -27.98 -14.58 12.33
C ALA A 31 -26.57 -14.04 12.55
N ASP A 32 -25.61 -14.57 11.80
CA ASP A 32 -24.23 -14.13 11.91
C ASP A 32 -24.09 -12.66 11.47
N ALA A 33 -23.39 -11.87 12.28
CA ALA A 33 -23.24 -10.44 12.03
C ALA A 33 -22.48 -10.16 10.73
N ASN A 34 -21.49 -10.99 10.37
CA ASN A 34 -20.70 -10.84 9.15
C ASN A 34 -21.57 -11.10 7.92
N ASP A 35 -22.42 -12.13 7.97
CA ASP A 35 -23.36 -12.46 6.91
C ASP A 35 -24.39 -11.32 6.68
N ILE A 36 -24.86 -10.69 7.77
CA ILE A 36 -25.76 -9.52 7.68
C ILE A 36 -25.05 -8.34 7.02
N VAL A 37 -23.82 -8.02 7.42
CA VAL A 37 -23.04 -6.93 6.82
C VAL A 37 -22.81 -7.19 5.33
N PHE A 38 -22.49 -8.43 4.96
CA PHE A 38 -22.32 -8.84 3.57
C PHE A 38 -23.64 -8.72 2.78
N ALA A 39 -24.76 -9.18 3.34
CA ALA A 39 -26.08 -9.06 2.74
C ALA A 39 -26.52 -7.60 2.55
N LEU A 40 -26.28 -6.73 3.53
CA LEU A 40 -26.54 -5.28 3.42
C LEU A 40 -25.67 -4.64 2.33
N THR A 41 -24.40 -5.03 2.24
CA THR A 41 -23.48 -4.54 1.21
C THR A 41 -23.98 -4.93 -0.20
N ASN A 42 -24.42 -6.18 -0.36
CA ASN A 42 -25.06 -6.65 -1.60
C ASN A 42 -26.34 -5.86 -1.91
N TYR A 43 -27.18 -5.65 -0.91
CA TYR A 43 -28.43 -4.90 -1.05
C TYR A 43 -28.18 -3.46 -1.54
N PHE A 44 -27.23 -2.75 -0.93
CA PHE A 44 -26.90 -1.38 -1.33
C PHE A 44 -26.27 -1.29 -2.72
N SER A 45 -25.44 -2.28 -3.06
CA SER A 45 -24.75 -2.37 -4.35
C SER A 45 -25.69 -2.74 -5.50
N GLY A 46 -26.93 -3.16 -5.21
CA GLY A 46 -27.87 -3.62 -6.22
C GLY A 46 -27.58 -5.03 -6.69
N LEU A 47 -27.11 -5.91 -5.80
CA LEU A 47 -26.98 -7.36 -6.02
C LEU A 47 -28.09 -8.11 -5.28
N GLN A 48 -29.31 -7.60 -5.41
CA GLN A 48 -30.52 -8.19 -4.86
C GLN A 48 -30.94 -9.32 -5.80
N PHE A 49 -30.32 -10.50 -5.66
CA PHE A 49 -30.79 -11.68 -6.37
C PHE A 49 -32.05 -12.17 -5.66
N GLU A 50 -33.21 -11.99 -6.29
CA GLU A 50 -34.40 -12.73 -5.89
C GLU A 50 -34.07 -14.21 -6.00
N LYS A 51 -34.10 -14.93 -4.87
CA LYS A 51 -34.15 -16.39 -4.88
C LYS A 51 -35.40 -16.76 -5.66
N GLN A 52 -35.21 -17.15 -6.92
CA GLN A 52 -36.16 -17.86 -7.78
C GLN A 52 -37.59 -17.84 -7.26
N ALA A 53 -38.38 -16.87 -7.73
CA ALA A 53 -39.80 -17.14 -7.92
C ALA A 53 -39.87 -18.46 -8.70
N ILE A 54 -40.46 -19.46 -8.05
CA ILE A 54 -40.70 -20.79 -8.61
C ILE A 54 -41.30 -20.58 -10.00
N VAL A 55 -40.61 -21.10 -11.01
CA VAL A 55 -41.00 -21.03 -12.41
C VAL A 55 -42.32 -21.79 -12.57
N GLU A 56 -43.45 -21.09 -12.53
CA GLU A 56 -44.59 -21.50 -13.34
C GLU A 56 -44.34 -20.96 -14.75
N GLU A 57 -44.00 -21.88 -15.65
CA GLU A 57 -43.73 -21.60 -17.06
C GLU A 57 -44.96 -20.96 -17.73
N ASN A 58 -44.86 -19.69 -18.07
CA ASN A 58 -45.67 -19.07 -19.12
C ASN A 58 -44.74 -18.68 -20.29
N PRO A 59 -44.84 -19.30 -21.48
CA PRO A 59 -43.84 -19.13 -22.54
C PRO A 59 -43.87 -17.78 -23.29
N GLU A 60 -44.76 -16.84 -22.95
CA GLU A 60 -45.04 -15.68 -23.81
C GLU A 60 -44.86 -14.30 -23.13
N ALA A 61 -43.98 -14.18 -22.14
CA ALA A 61 -43.58 -12.89 -21.60
C ALA A 61 -42.07 -12.68 -21.73
N ASN A 62 -41.65 -12.00 -22.80
CA ASN A 62 -40.39 -11.26 -22.85
C ASN A 62 -40.44 -10.11 -21.82
N SER A 63 -40.38 -10.42 -20.53
CA SER A 63 -40.17 -9.45 -19.47
C SER A 63 -38.82 -9.73 -18.83
N ALA A 64 -37.80 -8.98 -19.25
CA ALA A 64 -36.61 -8.82 -18.45
C ALA A 64 -37.04 -8.46 -17.02
N GLY A 65 -36.79 -9.35 -16.06
CA GLY A 65 -37.11 -9.11 -14.65
C GLY A 65 -36.54 -7.78 -14.16
N PRO A 66 -37.04 -7.23 -13.04
CA PRO A 66 -36.59 -5.94 -12.52
C PRO A 66 -35.07 -5.98 -12.33
N ARG A 67 -34.34 -5.26 -13.20
CA ARG A 67 -32.89 -5.15 -13.09
C ARG A 67 -32.56 -4.57 -11.72
N PRO A 68 -31.67 -5.18 -10.95
CA PRO A 68 -31.45 -4.75 -9.59
C PRO A 68 -30.85 -3.35 -9.61
N VAL A 69 -31.54 -2.40 -8.97
CA VAL A 69 -31.17 -0.99 -8.97
C VAL A 69 -30.29 -0.72 -7.77
N ARG A 70 -29.10 -0.18 -8.02
CA ARG A 70 -28.19 0.30 -6.96
C ARG A 70 -28.91 1.30 -6.06
N ARG A 71 -29.05 0.97 -4.78
CA ARG A 71 -29.76 1.79 -3.79
C ARG A 71 -28.85 2.85 -3.16
N ALA A 72 -27.57 2.52 -2.96
CA ALA A 72 -26.59 3.44 -2.37
C ALA A 72 -25.16 3.14 -2.84
N VAL A 73 -24.26 4.10 -2.61
CA VAL A 73 -22.80 3.92 -2.71
C VAL A 73 -22.28 3.73 -1.29
N VAL A 74 -21.64 2.60 -1.02
CA VAL A 74 -20.92 2.40 0.25
C VAL A 74 -19.46 2.72 -0.01
N ASP A 75 -19.00 3.83 0.53
CA ASP A 75 -17.60 4.26 0.38
C ASP A 75 -16.69 3.64 1.45
N ARG A 76 -17.22 3.37 2.65
CA ARG A 76 -16.40 2.92 3.79
C ARG A 76 -17.08 1.88 4.63
N ILE A 77 -16.30 0.92 5.09
CA ILE A 77 -16.69 -0.11 6.06
C ILE A 77 -15.81 0.06 7.30
N ILE A 78 -16.41 0.13 8.47
CA ILE A 78 -15.67 0.26 9.73
C ILE A 78 -16.00 -0.95 10.59
N VAL A 79 -14.98 -1.77 10.85
CA VAL A 79 -15.06 -2.94 11.74
C VAL A 79 -14.45 -2.54 13.08
N ILE A 80 -15.27 -2.58 14.12
CA ILE A 80 -14.83 -2.31 15.48
C ILE A 80 -14.70 -3.65 16.20
N ASP A 81 -13.47 -4.04 16.52
CA ASP A 81 -13.16 -5.30 17.18
C ASP A 81 -12.34 -5.02 18.46
N PRO A 82 -12.69 -5.59 19.64
CA PRO A 82 -11.90 -5.46 20.86
C PRO A 82 -10.39 -5.75 20.69
N PHE A 83 -10.02 -6.66 19.80
CA PHE A 83 -8.62 -7.02 19.52
C PHE A 83 -7.88 -5.99 18.64
N GLY A 84 -8.63 -5.09 17.97
CA GLY A 84 -8.07 -4.07 17.08
C GLY A 84 -7.72 -4.57 15.68
N GLY A 85 -6.82 -3.85 15.01
CA GLY A 85 -6.38 -4.13 13.65
C GLY A 85 -5.63 -5.45 13.48
N ILE A 86 -5.37 -5.83 12.23
CA ILE A 86 -4.69 -7.07 11.86
C ILE A 86 -3.21 -6.98 12.30
N PRO A 87 -2.65 -7.99 12.99
CA PRO A 87 -1.27 -7.93 13.47
C PRO A 87 -0.23 -7.89 12.33
N ALA A 88 0.85 -7.13 12.50
CA ALA A 88 1.90 -6.95 11.50
C ALA A 88 2.87 -8.14 11.37
N SER A 89 3.19 -8.79 12.50
CA SER A 89 4.04 -9.98 12.60
C SER A 89 3.63 -10.79 13.84
N GLY A 90 4.10 -12.04 13.93
CA GLY A 90 3.89 -12.87 15.12
C GLY A 90 4.61 -12.25 16.32
N HIS A 91 3.83 -11.78 17.29
CA HIS A 91 4.23 -11.09 18.53
C HIS A 91 4.47 -9.58 18.45
N GLY A 92 3.69 -8.83 19.25
CA GLY A 92 4.11 -7.57 19.86
C GLY A 92 4.29 -6.35 18.95
N ASP A 93 4.20 -6.47 17.63
CA ASP A 93 4.60 -5.43 16.67
C ASP A 93 3.49 -4.46 16.24
N GLY A 94 2.36 -4.48 16.95
CA GLY A 94 1.19 -3.67 16.61
C GLY A 94 0.44 -4.17 15.38
N ALA A 95 -0.55 -3.38 14.98
CA ALA A 95 -1.38 -3.62 13.81
C ALA A 95 -0.67 -3.15 12.53
N ARG A 96 -0.85 -3.93 11.47
CA ARG A 96 -0.48 -3.59 10.11
C ARG A 96 -1.26 -2.35 9.70
N VAL A 97 -0.55 -1.33 9.28
CA VAL A 97 -1.11 0.00 9.03
C VAL A 97 -1.97 0.02 7.77
N PHE A 98 -1.53 -0.68 6.72
CA PHE A 98 -2.21 -0.80 5.44
C PHE A 98 -2.14 -2.24 4.93
N VAL A 99 -3.18 -2.68 4.22
CA VAL A 99 -3.25 -3.98 3.56
C VAL A 99 -3.77 -3.82 2.14
N ASN A 100 -2.96 -4.24 1.16
CA ASN A 100 -3.36 -4.44 -0.23
C ASN A 100 -3.99 -5.84 -0.35
N LEU A 101 -5.33 -5.97 -0.32
CA LEU A 101 -5.96 -7.30 -0.24
C LEU A 101 -5.64 -8.19 -1.44
N GLU A 102 -5.55 -7.61 -2.64
CA GLU A 102 -5.28 -8.38 -3.85
C GLU A 102 -3.90 -9.05 -3.91
N GLU A 103 -2.93 -8.53 -3.16
CA GLU A 103 -1.57 -9.07 -3.13
C GLU A 103 -1.25 -9.80 -1.82
N GLU A 104 -1.81 -9.32 -0.71
CA GLU A 104 -1.41 -9.75 0.63
C GLU A 104 -2.42 -10.68 1.30
N PHE A 105 -3.65 -10.81 0.77
CA PHE A 105 -4.70 -11.59 1.43
C PHE A 105 -4.29 -13.05 1.65
N ASP A 106 -3.79 -13.75 0.63
CA ASP A 106 -3.50 -15.18 0.74
C ASP A 106 -2.34 -15.43 1.72
N LYS A 107 -1.31 -14.56 1.69
CA LYS A 107 -0.18 -14.59 2.63
C LYS A 107 -0.67 -14.38 4.07
N LEU A 108 -1.52 -13.37 4.31
CA LEU A 108 -2.05 -13.04 5.63
C LEU A 108 -3.04 -14.09 6.15
N HIS A 109 -3.95 -14.54 5.30
CA HIS A 109 -4.92 -15.57 5.63
C HIS A 109 -4.21 -16.88 5.96
N GLY A 110 -3.18 -17.25 5.19
CA GLY A 110 -2.30 -18.38 5.50
C GLY A 110 -1.62 -18.20 6.86
N ALA A 111 -0.97 -17.07 7.11
CA ALA A 111 -0.29 -16.79 8.38
C ALA A 111 -1.23 -16.81 9.61
N LEU A 112 -2.47 -16.37 9.45
CA LEU A 112 -3.49 -16.41 10.51
C LEU A 112 -4.11 -17.81 10.67
N ALA A 113 -4.17 -18.61 9.59
CA ALA A 113 -4.70 -19.97 9.59
C ALA A 113 -3.69 -21.01 10.09
N THR A 114 -2.38 -20.78 9.97
CA THR A 114 -1.35 -21.68 10.49
C THR A 114 -1.49 -21.78 12.01
N HIS A 115 -1.92 -22.94 12.50
CA HIS A 115 -2.13 -23.26 13.91
C HIS A 115 -0.78 -23.42 14.63
N GLY A 116 -0.02 -22.33 14.76
CA GLY A 116 1.14 -22.26 15.65
C GLY A 116 0.64 -22.18 17.10
N GLN A 117 0.83 -23.30 17.80
CA GLN A 117 0.64 -23.69 19.21
C GLN A 117 -0.21 -22.80 20.14
N ALA A 118 -0.94 -23.49 21.02
CA ALA A 118 -1.61 -22.93 22.18
C ALA A 118 -0.68 -22.04 23.03
N GLU A 119 -1.29 -21.29 23.96
CA GLU A 119 -0.69 -20.54 25.09
C GLU A 119 -0.59 -19.00 24.91
N PRO A 120 -0.60 -18.22 26.02
CA PRO A 120 -1.59 -18.17 27.08
C PRO A 120 -2.34 -16.82 27.05
N ALA A 121 -3.54 -16.81 27.63
CA ALA A 121 -4.39 -15.62 27.72
C ALA A 121 -3.68 -14.49 28.48
N THR A 122 -3.28 -13.42 27.77
CA THR A 122 -3.02 -12.14 28.44
C THR A 122 -4.38 -11.56 28.80
N VAL A 123 -4.67 -11.55 30.10
CA VAL A 123 -5.92 -11.12 30.71
C VAL A 123 -6.21 -9.65 30.37
N MET A 124 -7.02 -9.43 29.34
CA MET A 124 -7.91 -8.29 29.28
C MET A 124 -9.33 -8.83 29.12
N THR A 125 -10.03 -8.92 30.26
CA THR A 125 -11.49 -9.01 30.41
C THR A 125 -12.24 -9.89 29.39
N GLY A 126 -12.48 -11.16 29.74
CA GLY A 126 -13.65 -11.93 29.31
C GLY A 126 -13.74 -12.41 27.85
N LEU A 127 -12.86 -11.99 26.94
CA LEU A 127 -12.90 -12.39 25.52
C LEU A 127 -11.86 -13.49 25.23
N SER A 128 -12.11 -14.69 25.73
CA SER A 128 -11.34 -15.91 25.42
C SER A 128 -11.75 -16.48 24.05
N GLY A 129 -11.59 -15.67 23.00
CA GLY A 129 -11.67 -16.13 21.62
C GLY A 129 -10.27 -16.35 21.08
N LYS A 130 -10.06 -17.37 20.22
CA LYS A 130 -8.81 -17.52 19.47
C LYS A 130 -8.58 -16.25 18.64
N VAL A 131 -7.77 -15.32 19.14
CA VAL A 131 -7.54 -13.96 18.57
C VAL A 131 -7.25 -14.02 17.07
N LYS A 132 -6.42 -14.98 16.64
CA LYS A 132 -6.08 -15.20 15.22
C LYS A 132 -7.28 -15.56 14.35
N VAL A 133 -8.23 -16.34 14.89
CA VAL A 133 -9.46 -16.74 14.16
C VAL A 133 -10.35 -15.52 13.93
N LYS A 134 -10.51 -14.65 14.92
CA LYS A 134 -11.30 -13.42 14.79
C LYS A 134 -10.70 -12.46 13.76
N HIS A 135 -9.37 -12.27 13.77
CA HIS A 135 -8.72 -11.48 12.72
C HIS A 135 -8.89 -12.10 11.32
N ALA A 136 -8.86 -13.43 11.19
CA ALA A 136 -9.10 -14.11 9.92
C ALA A 136 -10.55 -13.92 9.43
N GLU A 137 -11.53 -14.02 10.32
CA GLU A 137 -12.95 -13.72 10.02
C GLU A 137 -13.13 -12.28 9.55
N ASN A 138 -12.55 -11.31 10.26
CA ASN A 138 -12.60 -9.89 9.87
C ASN A 138 -11.95 -9.64 8.51
N LEU A 139 -10.79 -10.24 8.25
CA LEU A 139 -10.10 -10.13 6.97
C LEU A 139 -10.92 -10.74 5.82
N LYS A 140 -11.58 -11.88 6.06
CA LYS A 140 -12.48 -12.52 5.09
C LYS A 140 -13.73 -11.67 4.80
N LEU A 141 -14.36 -11.12 5.85
CA LEU A 141 -15.49 -10.19 5.71
C LEU A 141 -15.11 -8.99 4.85
N VAL A 142 -13.97 -8.37 5.16
CA VAL A 142 -13.46 -7.19 4.45
C VAL A 142 -13.14 -7.51 2.98
N ARG A 143 -12.50 -8.65 2.68
CA ARG A 143 -12.28 -9.08 1.29
C ARG A 143 -13.59 -9.24 0.53
N ASN A 144 -14.54 -9.99 1.10
CA ASN A 144 -15.80 -10.30 0.45
C ASN A 144 -16.63 -9.04 0.16
N THR A 145 -16.69 -8.13 1.13
CA THR A 145 -17.43 -6.86 0.98
C THR A 145 -16.75 -5.92 -0.02
N LEU A 146 -15.44 -5.72 0.08
CA LEU A 146 -14.69 -4.86 -0.85
C LEU A 146 -14.62 -5.41 -2.28
N ALA A 147 -14.79 -6.73 -2.48
CA ALA A 147 -14.86 -7.32 -3.82
C ALA A 147 -16.07 -6.79 -4.62
N ILE A 148 -17.20 -6.56 -3.93
CA ILE A 148 -18.47 -6.08 -4.50
C ILE A 148 -18.48 -4.55 -4.66
N LEU A 149 -17.83 -3.85 -3.73
CA LEU A 149 -17.81 -2.39 -3.71
C LEU A 149 -16.91 -1.79 -4.81
N PRO A 150 -17.09 -0.50 -5.13
CA PRO A 150 -16.18 0.20 -6.04
C PRO A 150 -14.73 0.14 -5.55
N SER A 151 -13.76 0.24 -6.47
CA SER A 151 -12.33 0.24 -6.13
C SER A 151 -11.90 1.43 -5.25
N THR A 152 -12.72 2.49 -5.18
CA THR A 152 -12.52 3.63 -4.28
C THR A 152 -12.89 3.33 -2.82
N ALA A 153 -13.59 2.22 -2.55
CA ALA A 153 -14.04 1.89 -1.21
C ALA A 153 -12.88 1.40 -0.33
N SER A 154 -12.95 1.72 0.96
CA SER A 154 -11.95 1.31 1.95
C SER A 154 -12.58 0.75 3.22
N ALA A 155 -11.83 -0.12 3.90
CA ALA A 155 -12.25 -0.71 5.17
C ALA A 155 -11.25 -0.37 6.28
N VAL A 156 -11.77 0.02 7.44
CA VAL A 156 -10.96 0.30 8.64
C VAL A 156 -11.29 -0.73 9.70
N ILE A 157 -10.26 -1.39 10.23
CA ILE A 157 -10.37 -2.28 11.38
C ILE A 157 -9.70 -1.58 12.56
N THR A 158 -10.46 -1.32 13.63
CA THR A 158 -9.99 -0.55 14.80
C THR A 158 -10.55 -1.12 16.10
N SER A 159 -9.90 -0.80 17.22
CA SER A 159 -10.45 -1.11 18.55
C SER A 159 -11.42 -0.03 19.03
N PRO A 160 -12.37 -0.37 19.94
CA PRO A 160 -13.27 0.61 20.54
C PRO A 160 -12.54 1.74 21.26
N ALA A 161 -11.46 1.43 21.98
CA ALA A 161 -10.68 2.42 22.72
C ALA A 161 -10.02 3.45 21.79
N GLU A 162 -9.54 3.00 20.64
CA GLU A 162 -8.92 3.86 19.64
C GLU A 162 -9.96 4.69 18.88
N ALA A 163 -11.09 4.07 18.51
CA ALA A 163 -12.21 4.76 17.86
C ALA A 163 -12.77 5.88 18.74
N ALA A 164 -12.83 5.67 20.05
CA ALA A 164 -13.34 6.63 21.03
C ALA A 164 -12.30 7.63 21.55
N ASN A 165 -11.05 7.64 21.02
CA ASN A 165 -9.95 8.48 21.53
C ASN A 165 -9.64 8.32 23.02
N LEU A 166 -9.86 7.13 23.59
CA LEU A 166 -9.67 6.91 25.03
C LEU A 166 -8.19 6.71 25.41
N ARG A 167 -7.25 6.79 24.45
CA ARG A 167 -5.81 6.79 24.76
C ARG A 167 -5.40 8.14 25.34
N PRO A 168 -4.76 8.17 26.53
CA PRO A 168 -4.17 9.40 27.04
C PRO A 168 -3.12 9.88 26.05
N SER A 169 -3.24 11.14 25.64
CA SER A 169 -2.29 11.76 24.72
C SER A 169 -0.92 11.81 25.39
N LEU A 170 0.11 11.21 24.77
CA LEU A 170 1.51 11.32 25.20
C LEU A 170 2.00 12.78 25.31
N SER A 171 1.24 13.76 24.81
CA SER A 171 1.53 15.18 25.00
C SER A 171 1.36 15.67 26.44
N GLN A 172 0.72 14.92 27.34
CA GLN A 172 0.64 15.29 28.76
C GLN A 172 1.82 14.79 29.61
N LEU A 173 2.70 13.93 29.08
CA LEU A 173 3.81 13.35 29.83
C LEU A 173 5.19 13.97 29.54
N ASN A 174 5.30 14.79 28.48
CA ASN A 174 6.60 15.27 27.97
C ASN A 174 6.82 16.79 28.10
N GLU A 175 6.04 17.52 28.90
CA GLU A 175 6.31 18.96 29.14
C GLU A 175 7.57 19.23 29.99
N ALA A 176 8.21 18.20 30.57
CA ALA A 176 9.33 18.37 31.50
C ALA A 176 10.74 18.44 30.88
N ASN A 177 10.96 18.06 29.62
CA ASN A 177 12.32 18.00 29.01
C ASN A 177 12.38 18.76 27.68
N VAL A 178 12.35 20.10 27.75
CA VAL A 178 12.48 20.98 26.57
C VAL A 178 13.87 21.63 26.56
N GLU A 179 14.93 20.84 26.42
CA GLU A 179 16.19 21.34 25.86
C GLU A 179 16.83 20.24 25.00
N GLU A 180 17.35 20.65 23.84
CA GLU A 180 18.22 19.87 22.95
C GLU A 180 17.54 18.88 21.97
N PHE A 181 17.13 19.38 20.79
CA PHE A 181 17.39 18.79 19.45
C PHE A 181 16.71 19.67 18.38
N ALA A 182 17.45 20.65 17.88
CA ALA A 182 17.03 21.54 16.81
C ALA A 182 16.95 20.76 15.47
N GLY A 183 15.74 20.40 15.06
CA GLY A 183 15.48 19.76 13.76
C GLY A 183 14.11 19.09 13.60
N GLU A 184 13.40 18.82 14.70
CA GLU A 184 12.08 18.20 14.62
C GLU A 184 10.96 19.24 14.45
N VAL A 185 10.38 19.27 13.26
CA VAL A 185 9.14 20.00 12.97
C VAL A 185 8.01 19.41 13.83
N LYS A 186 7.61 20.15 14.88
CA LYS A 186 6.47 19.88 15.77
C LYS A 186 5.12 19.86 15.01
N THR A 187 4.80 18.81 14.24
CA THR A 187 3.52 18.75 13.50
C THR A 187 2.75 17.44 13.58
N ARG A 188 2.73 16.72 14.71
CA ARG A 188 1.71 15.68 14.89
C ARG A 188 1.08 15.74 16.28
N ARG A 189 0.07 16.60 16.42
CA ARG A 189 -1.00 16.39 17.41
C ARG A 189 -1.54 14.98 17.18
N TRP A 190 -1.66 14.17 18.23
CA TRP A 190 -2.28 12.86 18.14
C TRP A 190 -3.69 13.02 17.51
N GLN A 191 -3.88 12.45 16.33
CA GLN A 191 -5.16 12.50 15.60
C GLN A 191 -5.84 11.14 15.75
N ASN A 192 -7.16 11.16 15.94
CA ASN A 192 -7.96 9.93 15.92
C ASN A 192 -7.77 9.22 14.57
N PRO A 193 -7.33 7.95 14.52
CA PRO A 193 -7.10 7.24 13.26
C PRO A 193 -8.36 7.06 12.43
N LEU A 194 -9.51 6.85 13.07
CA LEU A 194 -10.79 6.73 12.39
C LEU A 194 -11.18 8.06 11.76
N ILE A 195 -11.07 9.19 12.46
CA ILE A 195 -11.38 10.51 11.90
C ILE A 195 -10.40 10.88 10.79
N HIS A 196 -9.10 10.67 11.03
CA HIS A 196 -8.07 10.91 10.01
C HIS A 196 -8.36 10.10 8.75
N ASN A 197 -8.72 8.82 8.89
CA ASN A 197 -9.06 7.98 7.75
C ASN A 197 -10.34 8.44 7.04
N LEU A 198 -11.39 8.81 7.78
CA LEU A 198 -12.61 9.34 7.20
C LEU A 198 -12.38 10.60 6.38
N LEU A 199 -11.44 11.45 6.78
CA LEU A 199 -11.12 12.70 6.10
C LEU A 199 -10.12 12.52 4.94
N THR A 200 -9.11 11.68 5.11
CA THR A 200 -7.97 11.61 4.20
C THR A 200 -7.91 10.34 3.36
N ASP A 201 -8.70 9.32 3.71
CA ASP A 201 -8.64 7.96 3.16
C ASP A 201 -7.22 7.34 3.22
N ARG A 202 -6.45 7.77 4.22
CA ARG A 202 -5.09 7.32 4.50
C ARG A 202 -4.97 6.80 5.93
N PRO A 203 -4.04 5.86 6.17
CA PRO A 203 -3.65 5.55 7.52
C PRO A 203 -2.82 6.72 8.10
N ILE A 204 -2.73 6.81 9.43
CA ILE A 204 -1.90 7.81 10.13
C ILE A 204 -0.42 7.67 9.74
N TYR A 205 0.03 6.42 9.61
CA TYR A 205 1.37 6.08 9.17
C TYR A 205 1.32 5.57 7.74
N SER A 206 2.37 5.77 6.96
CA SER A 206 2.44 5.17 5.63
C SER A 206 2.97 3.74 5.71
N ALA A 207 2.46 2.88 4.82
CA ALA A 207 2.77 1.46 4.75
C ALA A 207 4.21 1.14 4.38
N SER A 208 4.90 2.08 3.72
CA SER A 208 6.27 1.92 3.23
C SER A 208 7.31 2.58 4.12
N LEU A 209 6.92 3.16 5.26
CA LEU A 209 7.87 3.68 6.23
C LEU A 209 8.61 2.51 6.89
N PRO A 210 9.94 2.58 7.04
CA PRO A 210 10.70 1.58 7.78
C PRO A 210 10.18 1.43 9.21
N ILE A 211 9.98 0.18 9.64
CA ILE A 211 9.39 -0.17 10.95
C ILE A 211 10.15 0.49 12.11
N GLY A 212 11.48 0.61 12.01
CA GLY A 212 12.33 1.27 13.03
C GLY A 212 12.04 2.77 13.22
N ARG A 213 11.47 3.48 12.24
CA ARG A 213 11.05 4.88 12.39
C ARG A 213 9.64 5.02 12.99
N ILE A 214 8.85 3.95 12.94
CA ILE A 214 7.53 3.87 13.60
C ILE A 214 7.73 3.48 15.07
N LYS A 215 8.66 2.56 15.36
CA LYS A 215 9.11 2.17 16.70
C LYS A 215 10.09 3.20 17.26
N ARG A 216 9.62 4.36 17.73
CA ARG A 216 10.50 5.26 18.50
C ARG A 216 11.02 4.53 19.74
N THR A 217 12.33 4.51 19.87
CA THR A 217 13.16 4.02 20.98
C THR A 217 12.78 4.68 22.30
N SER A 218 12.23 3.89 23.23
CA SER A 218 12.46 4.08 24.66
C SER A 218 12.59 2.70 25.30
N CYS A 219 13.75 2.48 25.93
CA CYS A 219 14.06 1.31 26.72
C CYS A 219 13.11 1.23 27.93
N SER A 220 12.03 0.43 27.83
CA SER A 220 11.22 -0.08 28.94
C SER A 220 10.05 -0.92 28.41
N THR A 221 10.00 -2.19 28.80
CA THR A 221 9.17 -3.25 28.21
C THR A 221 7.64 -3.02 28.32
N GLU A 222 7.17 -2.13 29.21
CA GLU A 222 5.74 -1.91 29.47
C GLU A 222 5.12 -0.68 28.77
N LEU A 223 5.91 0.31 28.38
CA LEU A 223 5.44 1.53 27.67
C LEU A 223 5.31 1.33 26.14
N THR A 224 5.74 0.18 25.62
CA THR A 224 5.81 -0.17 24.20
C THR A 224 4.43 -0.24 23.50
N ARG A 225 3.33 -0.44 24.23
CA ARG A 225 1.97 -0.54 23.65
C ARG A 225 1.35 0.81 23.27
N ALA A 226 1.82 1.93 23.81
CA ALA A 226 1.17 3.23 23.67
C ALA A 226 1.44 3.92 22.31
N GLY A 227 2.56 3.60 21.65
CA GLY A 227 2.96 4.18 20.37
C GLY A 227 2.67 3.34 19.12
N MET A 228 2.24 2.08 19.30
CA MET A 228 2.04 1.17 18.18
C MET A 228 0.71 1.43 17.46
N PRO A 229 0.68 1.34 16.12
CA PRO A 229 -0.56 1.38 15.37
C PRO A 229 -1.46 0.23 15.83
N THR A 230 -2.73 0.52 16.07
CA THR A 230 -3.77 -0.46 16.43
C THR A 230 -4.87 -0.53 15.39
N THR A 231 -4.74 0.24 14.31
CA THR A 231 -5.72 0.32 13.23
C THR A 231 -5.11 -0.18 11.94
N THR A 232 -5.93 -0.90 11.18
CA THR A 232 -5.57 -1.40 9.85
C THR A 232 -6.51 -0.79 8.83
N LEU A 233 -5.94 -0.12 7.83
CA LEU A 233 -6.67 0.28 6.63
C LEU A 233 -6.50 -0.80 5.57
N ALA A 234 -7.60 -1.43 5.16
CA ALA A 234 -7.61 -2.37 4.06
C ALA A 234 -8.31 -1.74 2.85
N LYS A 235 -7.76 -1.99 1.67
CA LYS A 235 -8.41 -1.64 0.39
C LYS A 235 -8.49 -2.90 -0.45
N LYS A 236 -9.46 -2.95 -1.38
CA LYS A 236 -9.56 -4.02 -2.38
C LYS A 236 -8.19 -4.28 -3.00
N GLY A 237 -7.50 -3.19 -3.29
CA GLY A 237 -6.11 -3.22 -3.64
C GLY A 237 -5.87 -2.81 -5.08
N LEU A 238 -4.60 -2.85 -5.44
CA LEU A 238 -4.13 -2.58 -6.78
C LEU A 238 -3.27 -3.79 -7.20
N PRO A 239 -3.60 -4.49 -8.30
CA PRO A 239 -2.79 -5.62 -8.74
C PRO A 239 -1.40 -5.12 -9.11
N VAL A 240 -0.36 -5.79 -8.61
CA VAL A 240 1.04 -5.46 -8.91
C VAL A 240 1.61 -6.55 -9.80
N THR A 241 2.12 -6.15 -10.96
CA THR A 241 2.81 -7.04 -11.89
C THR A 241 4.29 -6.67 -11.91
N ILE A 242 5.14 -7.67 -11.68
CA ILE A 242 6.58 -7.49 -11.53
C ILE A 242 7.27 -8.35 -12.59
N PHE A 243 8.12 -7.73 -13.41
CA PHE A 243 8.91 -8.40 -14.44
C PHE A 243 10.39 -8.08 -14.26
N PRO A 244 11.30 -9.07 -14.16
CA PRO A 244 11.04 -10.51 -14.09
C PRO A 244 10.35 -10.93 -12.77
N ASP A 245 9.64 -12.07 -12.78
CA ASP A 245 8.83 -12.52 -11.63
C ASP A 245 9.69 -12.68 -10.36
N HIS A 246 9.33 -11.93 -9.31
CA HIS A 246 9.99 -11.96 -8.00
C HIS A 246 9.84 -13.31 -7.28
N ARG A 247 8.87 -14.15 -7.66
CA ARG A 247 8.68 -15.48 -7.06
C ARG A 247 9.85 -16.42 -7.34
N THR A 248 10.59 -16.17 -8.42
CA THR A 248 11.80 -16.92 -8.79
C THR A 248 13.01 -16.56 -7.93
N GLY A 249 12.94 -15.45 -7.18
CA GLY A 249 14.01 -14.91 -6.37
C GLY A 249 14.13 -13.39 -6.52
N SER A 250 14.86 -12.76 -5.60
CA SER A 250 15.22 -11.34 -5.71
C SER A 250 16.07 -11.08 -6.96
N TRP A 251 16.01 -9.86 -7.49
CA TRP A 251 16.73 -9.52 -8.71
C TRP A 251 18.22 -9.46 -8.44
N LEU A 252 18.97 -10.27 -9.18
CA LEU A 252 20.42 -10.33 -9.16
C LEU A 252 20.97 -9.77 -10.48
N PRO A 253 22.21 -9.25 -10.50
CA PRO A 253 22.82 -8.81 -11.73
C PRO A 253 22.89 -9.99 -12.72
N PRO A 254 22.41 -9.82 -13.96
CA PRO A 254 22.52 -10.85 -14.98
C PRO A 254 23.99 -11.06 -15.37
N LYS A 255 24.34 -12.29 -15.76
CA LYS A 255 25.68 -12.56 -16.31
C LYS A 255 25.86 -11.78 -17.63
N PRO A 256 27.03 -11.20 -17.89
CA PRO A 256 27.32 -10.54 -19.17
C PRO A 256 26.99 -11.47 -20.35
N GLY A 257 26.30 -10.94 -21.36
CA GLY A 257 25.89 -11.69 -22.54
C GLY A 257 24.62 -12.54 -22.40
N THR A 258 23.95 -12.55 -21.24
CA THR A 258 22.62 -13.19 -21.11
C THR A 258 21.51 -12.27 -21.64
N PRO A 259 20.47 -12.81 -22.29
CA PRO A 259 19.36 -11.99 -22.78
C PRO A 259 18.64 -11.33 -21.60
N ARG A 260 18.50 -10.00 -21.67
CA ARG A 260 17.79 -9.19 -20.67
C ARG A 260 16.36 -8.94 -21.10
N LEU A 261 15.51 -8.61 -20.13
CA LEU A 261 14.16 -8.09 -20.41
C LEU A 261 14.29 -6.80 -21.20
N ARG A 262 13.44 -6.59 -22.20
CA ARG A 262 13.35 -5.34 -22.94
C ARG A 262 12.00 -4.68 -22.72
N LEU A 263 11.99 -3.34 -22.68
CA LEU A 263 10.74 -2.58 -22.56
C LEU A 263 9.85 -2.70 -23.81
N THR A 264 10.38 -3.25 -24.91
CA THR A 264 9.64 -3.55 -26.14
C THR A 264 8.97 -4.92 -26.14
N ASP A 265 9.16 -5.71 -25.09
CA ASP A 265 8.61 -7.07 -25.02
C ASP A 265 7.08 -7.02 -24.93
N THR A 266 6.41 -8.02 -25.48
CA THR A 266 4.94 -8.07 -25.59
C THR A 266 4.21 -8.07 -24.25
N CYS A 267 4.91 -8.34 -23.14
CA CYS A 267 4.36 -8.27 -21.79
C CYS A 267 4.16 -6.84 -21.28
N ILE A 268 4.77 -5.83 -21.93
CA ILE A 268 4.72 -4.42 -21.53
C ILE A 268 3.99 -3.59 -22.59
N ASP A 269 2.96 -2.87 -22.18
CA ASP A 269 2.28 -1.87 -22.99
C ASP A 269 3.08 -0.57 -22.93
N LEU A 270 4.03 -0.44 -23.86
CA LEU A 270 4.92 0.71 -23.96
C LEU A 270 4.14 2.04 -24.11
N PRO A 271 3.09 2.18 -24.96
CA PRO A 271 2.28 3.39 -25.02
C PRO A 271 1.70 3.84 -23.67
N ARG A 272 1.16 2.90 -22.88
CA ARG A 272 0.63 3.22 -21.55
C ARG A 272 1.73 3.61 -20.56
N LEU A 273 2.88 2.94 -20.61
CA LEU A 273 4.05 3.27 -19.79
C LEU A 273 4.57 4.68 -20.09
N VAL A 274 4.67 5.04 -21.37
CA VAL A 274 5.07 6.39 -21.80
C VAL A 274 4.06 7.43 -21.33
N HIS A 275 2.76 7.14 -21.41
CA HIS A 275 1.73 8.02 -20.87
C HIS A 275 1.89 8.25 -19.35
N LEU A 276 2.10 7.18 -18.58
CA LEU A 276 2.34 7.25 -17.14
C LEU A 276 3.56 8.12 -16.79
N ILE A 277 4.68 7.94 -17.49
CA ILE A 277 5.89 8.74 -17.29
C ILE A 277 5.60 10.21 -17.64
N ASN A 278 5.00 10.48 -18.79
CA ASN A 278 4.73 11.84 -19.23
C ASN A 278 3.79 12.59 -18.27
N ASP A 279 2.73 11.92 -17.78
CA ASP A 279 1.80 12.49 -16.81
C ASP A 279 2.48 12.77 -15.47
N SER A 280 3.19 11.78 -14.92
CA SER A 280 3.84 11.85 -13.61
C SER A 280 4.90 12.96 -13.54
N PHE A 281 5.77 13.04 -14.55
CA PHE A 281 6.87 14.01 -14.59
C PHE A 281 6.48 15.36 -15.20
N GLY A 282 5.34 15.43 -15.90
CA GLY A 282 4.88 16.66 -16.57
C GLY A 282 5.79 17.09 -17.73
N ARG A 283 6.55 16.16 -18.32
CA ARG A 283 7.47 16.37 -19.44
C ARG A 283 7.35 15.21 -20.43
N LYS A 284 7.61 15.46 -21.72
CA LYS A 284 7.60 14.41 -22.74
C LYS A 284 8.93 13.65 -22.75
N LEU A 285 8.84 12.33 -22.71
CA LEU A 285 9.96 11.40 -22.82
C LEU A 285 10.38 11.24 -24.29
N ASP A 286 11.68 11.29 -24.57
CA ASP A 286 12.24 10.80 -25.83
C ASP A 286 12.29 9.27 -25.75
N VAL A 287 11.31 8.63 -26.37
CA VAL A 287 11.11 7.17 -26.28
C VAL A 287 12.28 6.43 -26.91
N GLU A 288 12.76 6.85 -28.09
CA GLU A 288 13.81 6.15 -28.83
C GLU A 288 15.17 6.27 -28.12
N HIS A 289 15.50 7.46 -27.60
CA HIS A 289 16.70 7.62 -26.79
C HIS A 289 16.62 6.82 -25.48
N TYR A 290 15.45 6.81 -24.83
CA TYR A 290 15.27 6.10 -23.58
C TYR A 290 15.36 4.58 -23.73
N LEU A 291 14.72 4.01 -24.76
CA LEU A 291 14.75 2.56 -25.02
C LEU A 291 16.18 2.08 -25.28
N ARG A 292 16.94 2.77 -26.13
CA ARG A 292 18.33 2.41 -26.43
C ARG A 292 19.23 2.46 -25.20
N ARG A 293 19.00 3.40 -24.28
CA ARG A 293 19.79 3.51 -23.04
C ARG A 293 19.50 2.36 -22.08
N VAL A 294 18.23 1.96 -21.96
CA VAL A 294 17.79 0.98 -20.96
C VAL A 294 17.93 -0.46 -21.46
N GLU A 295 18.06 -0.69 -22.77
CA GLU A 295 18.14 -2.03 -23.37
C GLU A 295 19.18 -2.93 -22.70
N ASP A 296 20.40 -2.42 -22.47
CA ASP A 296 21.49 -3.20 -21.88
C ASP A 296 21.57 -3.08 -20.35
N SER A 297 20.82 -2.17 -19.72
CA SER A 297 20.87 -1.95 -18.27
C SER A 297 19.60 -2.37 -17.53
N LEU A 298 18.51 -2.75 -18.21
CA LEU A 298 17.24 -3.08 -17.55
C LEU A 298 17.41 -4.24 -16.56
N ALA A 299 17.06 -3.98 -15.30
CA ALA A 299 16.92 -5.00 -14.27
C ALA A 299 15.50 -5.56 -14.26
N GLY A 300 14.52 -4.66 -14.34
CA GLY A 300 13.11 -5.02 -14.39
C GLY A 300 12.18 -3.82 -14.25
N ILE A 301 10.89 -4.12 -14.34
CA ILE A 301 9.80 -3.16 -14.24
C ILE A 301 8.74 -3.66 -13.25
N ILE A 302 8.24 -2.73 -12.45
CA ILE A 302 7.11 -2.93 -11.54
C ILE A 302 5.96 -2.08 -12.08
N ILE A 303 4.80 -2.69 -12.30
CA ILE A 303 3.60 -2.03 -12.80
C ILE A 303 2.49 -2.26 -11.79
N ALA A 304 1.89 -1.18 -11.31
CA ALA A 304 0.77 -1.23 -10.39
C ALA A 304 -0.52 -0.80 -11.10
N GLY A 305 -1.51 -1.69 -11.07
CA GLY A 305 -2.81 -1.51 -11.70
C GLY A 305 -2.73 -1.51 -13.22
N GLU A 306 -3.64 -0.76 -13.82
CA GLU A 306 -3.65 -0.46 -15.25
C GLU A 306 -2.70 0.72 -15.56
N TYR A 307 -1.42 0.59 -15.20
CA TYR A 307 -0.41 1.66 -15.32
C TYR A 307 -0.75 2.91 -14.49
N GLU A 308 -1.30 2.73 -13.29
CA GLU A 308 -1.55 3.84 -12.36
C GLU A 308 -0.29 4.28 -11.62
N GLY A 309 0.62 3.34 -11.41
CA GLY A 309 1.97 3.58 -10.93
C GLY A 309 2.94 2.57 -11.50
N GLY A 310 4.21 2.92 -11.53
CA GLY A 310 5.26 2.03 -12.00
C GLY A 310 6.66 2.48 -11.62
N ALA A 311 7.56 1.51 -11.57
CA ALA A 311 8.98 1.73 -11.34
C ALA A 311 9.81 0.97 -12.38
N ILE A 312 10.78 1.65 -12.98
CA ILE A 312 11.76 1.06 -13.89
C ILE A 312 13.10 1.07 -13.17
N LEU A 313 13.72 -0.11 -13.07
CA LEU A 313 14.97 -0.30 -12.36
C LEU A 313 16.02 -0.86 -13.30
N THR A 314 17.26 -0.41 -13.11
CA THR A 314 18.39 -0.75 -13.95
C THR A 314 19.59 -1.20 -13.10
N TRP A 315 20.45 -2.00 -13.71
CA TRP A 315 21.79 -2.32 -13.24
C TRP A 315 22.77 -1.38 -13.94
N GLU A 316 23.13 -0.31 -13.25
CA GLU A 316 24.09 0.66 -13.75
C GLU A 316 25.50 0.28 -13.34
N ARG A 317 26.48 0.65 -14.16
CA ARG A 317 27.91 0.43 -13.89
C ARG A 317 28.59 1.76 -13.58
N PRO A 318 29.59 1.78 -12.69
CA PRO A 318 30.46 2.93 -12.54
C PRO A 318 31.10 3.31 -13.89
N PHE A 319 31.24 4.60 -14.11
CA PHE A 319 31.79 5.17 -15.33
C PHE A 319 33.24 4.72 -15.53
N GLY A 320 33.58 4.34 -16.76
CA GLY A 320 34.92 3.87 -17.12
C GLY A 320 35.19 2.38 -16.84
N MET A 321 34.22 1.62 -16.33
CA MET A 321 34.34 0.17 -16.11
C MET A 321 33.61 -0.64 -17.19
N ASP A 322 34.20 -1.74 -17.65
CA ASP A 322 33.54 -2.72 -18.52
C ASP A 322 32.52 -3.57 -17.74
N GLU A 323 31.49 -4.07 -18.43
CA GLU A 323 30.40 -4.84 -17.82
C GLU A 323 30.92 -6.13 -17.17
N GLU A 324 31.90 -6.80 -17.78
CA GLU A 324 32.46 -8.05 -17.25
C GLU A 324 33.23 -7.84 -15.95
N THR A 325 34.04 -6.78 -15.87
CA THR A 325 34.76 -6.41 -14.65
C THR A 325 33.80 -5.93 -13.56
N ALA A 326 32.79 -5.12 -13.91
CA ALA A 326 31.77 -4.69 -12.96
C ALA A 326 31.00 -5.88 -12.36
N TYR A 327 30.67 -6.87 -13.19
CA TYR A 327 30.01 -8.09 -12.75
C TYR A 327 30.93 -8.95 -11.85
N ARG A 328 32.19 -9.17 -12.26
CA ARG A 328 33.16 -10.00 -11.53
C ARG A 328 33.50 -9.41 -10.17
N GLU A 329 33.61 -8.08 -10.08
CA GLU A 329 33.89 -7.36 -8.83
C GLU A 329 32.63 -7.10 -7.99
N GLY A 330 31.43 -7.42 -8.49
CA GLY A 330 30.17 -7.19 -7.79
C GLY A 330 29.83 -5.70 -7.62
N ARG A 331 30.30 -4.84 -8.53
CA ARG A 331 30.16 -3.38 -8.47
C ARG A 331 28.99 -2.83 -9.29
N LEU A 332 28.10 -3.71 -9.76
CA LEU A 332 26.86 -3.29 -10.42
C LEU A 332 25.91 -2.65 -9.41
N VAL A 333 25.44 -1.46 -9.75
CA VAL A 333 24.62 -0.63 -8.88
C VAL A 333 23.15 -0.81 -9.23
N PRO A 334 22.31 -1.27 -8.29
CA PRO A 334 20.87 -1.29 -8.47
C PRO A 334 20.34 0.15 -8.41
N TYR A 335 19.82 0.64 -9.52
CA TYR A 335 19.40 2.03 -9.69
C TYR A 335 17.91 2.12 -10.05
N LEU A 336 17.16 2.97 -9.34
CA LEU A 336 15.78 3.30 -9.67
C LEU A 336 15.77 4.49 -10.64
N ASP A 337 15.46 4.20 -11.90
CA ASP A 337 15.59 5.15 -13.01
C ASP A 337 14.34 5.99 -13.24
N LYS A 338 13.16 5.36 -13.17
CA LYS A 338 11.86 6.04 -13.20
C LYS A 338 11.00 5.51 -12.08
N PHE A 339 10.45 6.44 -11.30
CA PHE A 339 9.37 6.19 -10.36
C PHE A 339 8.21 7.10 -10.75
N ALA A 340 7.16 6.52 -11.32
CA ALA A 340 6.06 7.27 -11.91
C ALA A 340 4.73 6.87 -11.26
N VAL A 341 3.92 7.85 -10.93
CA VAL A 341 2.55 7.66 -10.44
C VAL A 341 1.67 8.72 -11.10
N LEU A 342 0.54 8.30 -11.67
CA LEU A 342 -0.40 9.24 -12.31
C LEU A 342 -0.81 10.32 -11.33
N LYS A 343 -0.90 11.58 -11.78
CA LYS A 343 -1.26 12.73 -10.93
C LYS A 343 -2.60 12.54 -10.23
N LYS A 344 -3.57 11.92 -10.90
CA LYS A 344 -4.87 11.57 -10.31
C LYS A 344 -4.78 10.56 -9.16
N SER A 345 -3.74 9.72 -9.18
CA SER A 345 -3.49 8.66 -8.19
C SER A 345 -2.39 9.07 -7.20
N GLN A 346 -1.78 10.26 -7.35
CA GLN A 346 -0.84 10.81 -6.38
C GLN A 346 -1.60 11.22 -5.11
N GLY A 347 -1.26 10.58 -4.00
CA GLY A 347 -1.89 10.84 -2.71
C GLY A 347 -3.23 10.14 -2.48
N ALA A 348 -3.88 9.59 -3.50
CA ALA A 348 -5.01 8.68 -3.33
C ALA A 348 -4.52 7.22 -3.40
N GLY A 349 -5.15 6.29 -2.68
CA GLY A 349 -4.95 4.84 -2.94
C GLY A 349 -3.64 4.20 -2.46
N GLY A 350 -2.61 4.96 -2.06
CA GLY A 350 -1.35 4.38 -1.57
C GLY A 350 -0.48 3.75 -2.67
N VAL A 351 -0.75 4.05 -3.94
CA VAL A 351 -0.06 3.45 -5.12
C VAL A 351 1.46 3.59 -5.02
N ALA A 352 1.95 4.77 -4.65
CA ALA A 352 3.39 5.00 -4.46
C ALA A 352 4.00 4.09 -3.38
N ASP A 353 3.27 3.90 -2.28
CA ASP A 353 3.74 3.04 -1.19
C ASP A 353 3.71 1.55 -1.60
N ILE A 354 2.73 1.14 -2.41
CA ILE A 354 2.64 -0.21 -2.99
C ILE A 354 3.84 -0.49 -3.90
N VAL A 355 4.10 0.38 -4.88
CA VAL A 355 5.22 0.23 -5.83
C VAL A 355 6.56 0.24 -5.09
N PHE A 356 6.73 1.13 -4.11
CA PHE A 356 7.97 1.21 -3.33
C PHE A 356 8.19 0.00 -2.43
N ASN A 357 7.13 -0.53 -1.82
CA ASN A 357 7.22 -1.76 -1.02
C ASN A 357 7.59 -2.96 -1.90
N ALA A 358 6.98 -3.10 -3.07
CA ALA A 358 7.34 -4.15 -4.03
C ALA A 358 8.81 -4.05 -4.46
N MET A 359 9.29 -2.82 -4.69
CA MET A 359 10.68 -2.56 -5.05
C MET A 359 11.67 -2.98 -3.95
N VAL A 360 11.45 -2.54 -2.70
CA VAL A 360 12.43 -2.76 -1.61
C VAL A 360 12.28 -4.13 -0.96
N ARG A 361 11.08 -4.71 -0.91
CA ARG A 361 10.87 -6.00 -0.22
C ARG A 361 11.02 -7.19 -1.14
N ASP A 362 10.50 -7.10 -2.36
CA ASP A 362 10.46 -8.25 -3.27
C ASP A 362 11.62 -8.22 -4.27
N CYS A 363 11.89 -7.07 -4.88
CA CYS A 363 12.89 -6.96 -5.96
C CYS A 363 14.32 -6.78 -5.43
N PHE A 364 14.55 -5.76 -4.59
CA PHE A 364 15.88 -5.35 -4.10
C PHE A 364 15.93 -5.26 -2.56
N PRO A 365 15.86 -6.40 -1.84
CA PRO A 365 15.96 -6.42 -0.36
C PRO A 365 17.29 -5.87 0.17
N ASN A 366 18.37 -5.98 -0.60
CA ASN A 366 19.69 -5.47 -0.23
C ASN A 366 19.84 -3.96 -0.44
N GLY A 367 18.86 -3.32 -1.07
CA GLY A 367 18.83 -1.89 -1.29
C GLY A 367 18.98 -1.47 -2.74
N VAL A 368 18.56 -0.24 -3.01
CA VAL A 368 18.56 0.43 -4.31
C VAL A 368 18.94 1.88 -4.10
N CYS A 369 19.63 2.48 -5.07
CA CYS A 369 19.92 3.91 -5.08
C CYS A 369 19.13 4.65 -6.17
N TRP A 370 18.91 5.95 -5.98
CA TRP A 370 18.30 6.81 -7.00
C TRP A 370 18.73 8.24 -6.80
N ARG A 371 18.53 9.05 -7.84
CA ARG A 371 18.66 10.51 -7.75
C ARG A 371 17.30 11.19 -7.89
N SER A 372 17.18 12.34 -7.26
CA SER A 372 16.03 13.23 -7.39
C SER A 372 16.50 14.67 -7.43
N ARG A 373 15.78 15.55 -8.13
CA ARG A 373 16.09 16.98 -8.17
C ARG A 373 15.99 17.57 -6.77
N LYS A 374 16.90 18.46 -6.37
CA LYS A 374 16.92 19.07 -5.02
C LYS A 374 15.61 19.78 -4.67
N ASN A 375 14.93 20.37 -5.66
CA ASN A 375 13.65 21.09 -5.51
C ASN A 375 12.40 20.19 -5.66
N ASN A 376 12.55 18.87 -5.85
CA ASN A 376 11.41 17.99 -6.01
C ASN A 376 10.59 17.91 -4.70
N PRO A 377 9.28 18.25 -4.70
CA PRO A 377 8.44 18.18 -3.50
C PRO A 377 8.36 16.76 -2.90
N VAL A 378 8.59 15.72 -3.70
CA VAL A 378 8.59 14.31 -3.26
C VAL A 378 9.82 13.97 -2.41
N ASN A 379 10.86 14.81 -2.37
CA ASN A 379 12.07 14.54 -1.59
C ASN A 379 11.80 14.31 -0.09
N LYS A 380 10.77 14.96 0.47
CA LYS A 380 10.34 14.69 1.85
C LYS A 380 9.88 13.24 2.01
N TRP A 381 9.09 12.74 1.07
CA TRP A 381 8.61 11.36 1.04
C TRP A 381 9.75 10.36 0.84
N TYR A 382 10.72 10.67 -0.03
CA TYR A 382 11.94 9.85 -0.20
C TYR A 382 12.79 9.81 1.06
N PHE A 383 13.06 10.96 1.69
CA PHE A 383 13.85 11.04 2.91
C PHE A 383 13.30 10.18 4.04
N GLU A 384 11.97 10.15 4.19
CA GLU A 384 11.28 9.33 5.19
C GLU A 384 11.45 7.82 4.96
N ARG A 385 11.78 7.38 3.74
CA ARG A 385 11.88 5.97 3.33
C ARG A 385 13.31 5.50 3.04
N SER A 386 14.21 6.41 2.72
CA SER A 386 15.63 6.12 2.49
C SER A 386 16.37 5.87 3.81
N CYS A 387 17.39 5.01 3.75
CA CYS A 387 18.37 4.85 4.81
C CYS A 387 19.30 6.06 4.89
N GLY A 388 19.58 6.71 3.77
CA GLY A 388 20.35 7.95 3.74
C GLY A 388 20.12 8.79 2.49
N VAL A 389 20.60 10.03 2.57
CA VAL A 389 20.56 11.03 1.50
C VAL A 389 21.91 11.76 1.44
N ARG A 390 22.37 12.04 0.22
CA ARG A 390 23.55 12.88 -0.03
C ARG A 390 23.24 13.87 -1.12
N LYS A 391 23.40 15.16 -0.83
CA LYS A 391 23.31 16.21 -1.83
C LYS A 391 24.61 16.24 -2.61
N LEU A 392 24.54 16.00 -3.92
CA LEU A 392 25.74 16.00 -4.75
C LEU A 392 26.24 17.44 -4.91
N PRO A 393 27.52 17.73 -4.59
CA PRO A 393 28.11 19.04 -4.84
C PRO A 393 28.14 19.32 -6.36
N GLU A 394 28.01 20.60 -6.71
CA GLU A 394 28.12 21.09 -8.10
C GLU A 394 27.08 20.49 -9.08
N SER A 395 26.00 19.93 -8.56
CA SER A 395 24.85 19.48 -9.37
C SER A 395 23.53 19.80 -8.67
N ASN A 396 22.41 19.76 -9.39
CA ASN A 396 21.07 19.94 -8.79
C ASN A 396 20.44 18.62 -8.33
N TRP A 397 21.25 17.58 -8.19
CA TRP A 397 20.79 16.25 -7.79
C TRP A 397 21.02 15.97 -6.30
N ALA A 398 20.08 15.24 -5.71
CA ALA A 398 20.21 14.61 -4.42
C ALA A 398 20.11 13.10 -4.62
N MET A 399 21.10 12.37 -4.11
CA MET A 399 21.17 10.92 -4.13
C MET A 399 20.51 10.37 -2.86
N PHE A 400 19.71 9.33 -3.02
CA PHE A 400 19.05 8.60 -1.95
C PHE A 400 19.33 7.10 -2.11
N TRP A 401 19.31 6.36 -1.00
CA TRP A 401 19.48 4.91 -1.04
C TRP A 401 18.73 4.22 0.09
N THR A 402 18.39 2.94 -0.10
CA THR A 402 17.83 2.06 0.93
C THR A 402 18.83 1.02 1.45
N THR A 403 20.03 0.93 0.87
CA THR A 403 21.08 0.00 1.31
C THR A 403 21.56 0.34 2.73
N PRO A 404 21.37 -0.54 3.73
CA PRO A 404 21.71 -0.24 5.12
C PRO A 404 23.21 0.05 5.33
N GLU A 405 24.08 -0.70 4.66
CA GLU A 405 25.53 -0.65 4.84
C GLU A 405 26.23 0.41 3.97
N ALA A 406 25.49 1.07 3.07
CA ALA A 406 26.07 2.04 2.13
C ALA A 406 26.65 3.28 2.83
N ALA A 407 26.24 3.58 4.06
CA ALA A 407 26.84 4.67 4.83
C ALA A 407 28.25 4.33 5.34
N THR A 408 28.57 3.03 5.50
CA THR A 408 29.85 2.54 6.03
C THR A 408 30.84 2.20 4.92
N SER A 409 30.34 1.80 3.75
CA SER A 409 31.19 1.47 2.59
C SER A 409 31.46 2.70 1.72
N GLU A 410 32.68 3.23 1.80
CA GLU A 410 33.10 4.36 0.95
C GLU A 410 33.08 4.01 -0.54
N GLN A 411 33.46 2.78 -0.89
CA GLN A 411 33.48 2.32 -2.28
C GLN A 411 32.08 2.27 -2.89
N LEU A 412 31.12 1.66 -2.19
CA LEU A 412 29.74 1.56 -2.69
C LEU A 412 29.11 2.94 -2.86
N LEU A 413 29.42 3.86 -1.94
CA LEU A 413 28.89 5.20 -2.00
C LEU A 413 29.53 6.01 -3.15
N ALA A 414 30.81 5.82 -3.42
CA ALA A 414 31.48 6.40 -4.59
C ALA A 414 30.87 5.88 -5.89
N ASP A 415 30.60 4.57 -5.98
CA ASP A 415 29.94 3.95 -7.13
C ASP A 415 28.51 4.51 -7.32
N TYR A 416 27.75 4.70 -6.25
CA TYR A 416 26.43 5.32 -6.31
C TYR A 416 26.48 6.79 -6.75
N GLU A 417 27.45 7.55 -6.23
CA GLU A 417 27.63 8.96 -6.60
C GLU A 417 27.99 9.08 -8.08
N ASP A 418 28.91 8.26 -8.57
CA ASP A 418 29.34 8.26 -9.95
C ASP A 418 28.19 7.90 -10.92
N VAL A 419 27.42 6.85 -10.62
CA VAL A 419 26.21 6.51 -11.39
C VAL A 419 25.20 7.67 -11.37
N CYS A 420 24.91 8.23 -10.19
CA CYS A 420 23.93 9.32 -10.08
C CYS A 420 24.36 10.59 -10.84
N ARG A 421 25.66 10.84 -11.01
CA ARG A 421 26.18 11.96 -11.79
C ARG A 421 26.10 11.71 -13.30
N ASN A 422 26.47 10.51 -13.74
CA ASN A 422 26.67 10.22 -15.16
C ASN A 422 25.43 9.71 -15.90
N VAL A 423 24.37 9.28 -15.21
CA VAL A 423 23.12 8.86 -15.89
C VAL A 423 22.57 10.00 -16.76
N VAL A 424 22.39 9.71 -18.04
CA VAL A 424 21.96 10.69 -19.06
C VAL A 424 20.45 10.95 -18.97
N PRO A 425 19.99 12.22 -18.94
CA PRO A 425 18.57 12.57 -19.03
C PRO A 425 17.96 12.14 -20.37
N SER A 426 16.71 11.67 -20.37
CA SER A 426 16.04 11.13 -21.58
C SER A 426 14.78 11.89 -21.96
N TRP A 427 14.75 13.21 -21.75
CA TRP A 427 13.59 14.05 -22.06
C TRP A 427 13.68 14.62 -23.49
N ASP A 428 12.53 14.77 -24.15
CA ASP A 428 12.40 15.26 -25.53
C ASP A 428 12.68 16.78 -25.65
N ASP A 429 12.66 17.51 -24.55
CA ASP A 429 12.93 18.95 -24.53
C ASP A 429 14.41 19.27 -24.31
N THR A 430 14.92 20.27 -25.05
CA THR A 430 16.27 20.85 -24.92
C THR A 430 16.45 21.70 -23.66
N LYS A 431 15.47 21.70 -22.74
CA LYS A 431 15.62 22.38 -21.45
C LYS A 431 16.81 21.77 -20.73
N PRO A 432 17.65 22.59 -20.06
CA PRO A 432 18.73 22.06 -19.26
C PRO A 432 18.19 20.95 -18.38
N ALA A 433 19.01 19.93 -18.20
CA ALA A 433 18.77 18.93 -17.20
C ALA A 433 19.00 19.58 -15.83
N ASP A 434 18.17 20.57 -15.45
CA ASP A 434 18.35 21.51 -14.33
C ASP A 434 18.81 20.86 -13.05
#